data_AF-A0A353C6H3-F1
#
_entry.id   AF-A0A353C6H3-F1
#
_cell.length_a   1.000
_cell.length_b   1.000
_cell.length_c   1.000
_cell.angle_alpha   90.00
_cell.angle_beta   90.00
_cell.angle_gamma   90.00
#
_symmetry.space_group_name_H-M   'P 1'
#
loop_
_entity.id
_entity.type
_entity.pdbx_description
1 polymer ?
#
loop_
_entity_poly.entity_id
_entity_poly.type
_entity_poly.pdbx_seq_one_letter_code
_entity_poly.pdbx_strand_id
1 'polypeptide(L)'
;ANILKPALSRGEIQCIGASTPSEFRRSIEKDRALERRFQAVKVAPPTEEQAIEIIKGVVDRYEAFHQIRYTKSALEAAVFQSNRYIPDRFLPDKAIDVLDEAGARAKLRYQHENPSEPS
;
A
#
# COMPACT_ATOMS: atom_id res chain seq x y z
N ALA A 1 -3.49 14.49 -24.16
CA ALA A 1 -2.27 13.66 -24.15
C ALA A 1 -1.56 13.66 -25.52
N ASN A 2 -1.20 14.83 -26.07
CA ASN A 2 -0.60 14.90 -27.42
C ASN A 2 0.91 15.17 -27.43
N ILE A 3 1.48 15.62 -26.30
CA ILE A 3 2.90 15.94 -26.19
C ILE A 3 3.76 14.66 -26.06
N LEU A 4 3.32 13.69 -25.28
CA LEU A 4 4.10 12.47 -25.00
C LEU A 4 3.94 11.36 -26.05
N LYS A 5 2.83 11.37 -26.82
CA LYS A 5 2.55 10.34 -27.82
C LYS A 5 3.65 10.20 -28.89
N PRO A 6 4.20 11.28 -29.47
CA PRO A 6 5.27 11.17 -30.46
C PRO A 6 6.54 10.54 -29.86
N ALA A 7 6.97 10.96 -28.66
CA ALA A 7 8.17 10.45 -28.01
C ALA A 7 8.03 8.96 -27.63
N LEU A 8 6.87 8.56 -27.09
CA LEU A 8 6.53 7.14 -26.85
C LEU A 8 6.47 6.34 -28.15
N SER A 9 6.00 6.96 -29.25
CA SER A 9 5.91 6.31 -30.55
C SER A 9 7.27 6.09 -31.20
N ARG A 10 8.23 6.99 -30.98
CA ARG A 10 9.61 6.85 -31.46
C ARG A 10 10.49 6.01 -30.53
N GLY A 11 10.02 5.70 -29.32
CA GLY A 11 10.79 4.95 -28.32
C GLY A 11 11.86 5.80 -27.62
N GLU A 12 11.77 7.13 -27.71
CA GLU A 12 12.70 8.07 -27.06
C GLU A 12 12.52 8.10 -25.54
N ILE A 13 11.35 7.68 -25.06
CA ILE A 13 11.01 7.61 -23.65
C ILE A 13 10.43 6.24 -23.36
N GLN A 14 10.90 5.64 -22.26
CA GLN A 14 10.28 4.48 -21.63
C GLN A 14 9.69 4.92 -20.29
N CYS A 15 8.51 4.40 -19.95
CA CYS A 15 7.86 4.72 -18.68
C CYS A 15 7.07 3.53 -18.13
N ILE A 16 6.92 3.50 -16.82
CA ILE A 16 6.02 2.60 -16.10
C ILE A 16 4.88 3.46 -15.56
N GLY A 17 3.64 3.14 -15.93
CA GLY A 17 2.45 3.81 -15.43
C GLY A 17 1.76 2.99 -14.35
N ALA A 18 1.28 3.66 -13.30
CA ALA A 18 0.38 3.09 -12.31
C ALA A 18 -1.00 3.74 -12.45
N SER A 19 -2.06 2.93 -12.48
CA SER A 19 -3.42 3.39 -12.71
C SER A 19 -4.40 2.39 -12.10
N THR A 20 -5.59 2.84 -11.76
CA THR A 20 -6.69 1.92 -11.46
C THR A 20 -7.22 1.25 -12.74
N PRO A 21 -7.85 0.07 -12.66
CA PRO A 21 -8.45 -0.58 -13.82
C PRO A 21 -9.53 0.25 -14.53
N SER A 22 -10.23 1.12 -13.82
CA SER A 22 -11.24 2.02 -14.38
C SER A 22 -10.60 3.15 -15.19
N GLU A 23 -9.56 3.78 -14.65
CA GLU A 23 -8.82 4.84 -15.34
C GLU A 23 -8.07 4.32 -16.57
N PHE A 24 -7.50 3.11 -16.48
CA PHE A 24 -6.83 2.45 -17.60
C PHE A 24 -7.80 2.21 -18.77
N ARG A 25 -8.98 1.64 -18.48
CA ARG A 25 -10.07 1.47 -19.46
C ARG A 25 -10.53 2.80 -20.05
N ARG A 26 -10.61 3.87 -19.25
CA ARG A 26 -11.09 5.17 -19.72
C ARG A 26 -10.09 5.89 -20.61
N SER A 27 -8.78 5.73 -20.36
CA SER A 27 -7.76 6.64 -20.90
C SER A 27 -6.75 5.95 -21.82
N ILE A 28 -6.39 4.69 -21.56
CA ILE A 28 -5.39 3.95 -22.34
C ILE A 28 -6.06 3.05 -23.36
N GLU A 29 -7.01 2.20 -22.94
CA GLU A 29 -7.67 1.26 -23.86
C GLU A 29 -8.51 1.96 -24.94
N LYS A 30 -9.07 3.14 -24.62
CA LYS A 30 -9.82 3.93 -25.61
C LYS A 30 -8.93 4.62 -26.66
N ASP A 31 -7.62 4.70 -26.42
CA ASP A 31 -6.68 5.38 -27.30
C ASP A 31 -5.79 4.35 -28.01
N ARG A 32 -6.15 4.04 -29.26
CA ARG A 32 -5.47 3.04 -30.10
C ARG A 32 -3.95 3.25 -30.21
N ALA A 33 -3.48 4.49 -30.13
CA ALA A 33 -2.04 4.77 -30.21
C ALA A 33 -1.32 4.37 -28.91
N LEU A 34 -1.95 4.58 -27.75
CA LEU A 34 -1.40 4.21 -26.45
C LEU A 34 -1.58 2.71 -26.17
N GLU A 35 -2.74 2.15 -26.48
CA GLU A 35 -3.06 0.72 -26.30
C GLU A 35 -1.99 -0.20 -26.92
N ARG A 36 -1.47 0.15 -28.09
CA ARG A 36 -0.44 -0.63 -28.79
C ARG A 36 0.98 -0.46 -28.26
N ARG A 37 1.20 0.48 -27.34
CA ARG A 37 2.52 0.83 -26.80
C ARG A 37 2.66 0.50 -25.32
N PHE A 38 1.56 0.36 -24.61
CA PHE A 38 1.54 -0.10 -23.23
C PHE A 38 1.21 -1.59 -23.18
N GLN A 39 2.01 -2.34 -22.43
CA GLN A 39 1.64 -3.68 -21.97
C GLN A 39 1.00 -3.55 -20.59
N ALA A 40 -0.26 -3.95 -20.47
CA ALA A 40 -0.92 -4.01 -19.17
C ALA A 40 -0.35 -5.18 -18.34
N VAL A 41 0.11 -4.88 -17.13
CA VAL A 41 0.48 -5.87 -16.12
C VAL A 41 -0.51 -5.71 -14.96
N LYS A 42 -1.38 -6.71 -14.78
CA LYS A 42 -2.34 -6.68 -13.67
C LYS A 42 -1.64 -7.02 -12.37
N VAL A 43 -1.78 -6.14 -11.38
CA VAL A 43 -1.29 -6.37 -10.02
C VAL A 43 -2.50 -6.74 -9.18
N ALA A 44 -2.56 -8.00 -8.76
CA ALA A 44 -3.57 -8.46 -7.82
C ALA A 44 -3.17 -8.07 -6.39
N PRO A 45 -4.14 -7.84 -5.48
CA PRO A 45 -3.82 -7.74 -4.06
C PRO A 45 -3.15 -9.03 -3.58
N PRO A 46 -2.21 -8.94 -2.61
CA PRO A 46 -1.59 -10.12 -2.01
C PRO A 46 -2.62 -10.95 -1.25
N THR A 47 -2.33 -12.24 -1.09
CA THR A 47 -3.04 -13.10 -0.13
C THR A 47 -2.77 -12.63 1.31
N GLU A 48 -3.53 -13.13 2.28
CA GLU A 48 -3.30 -12.80 3.69
C GLU A 48 -1.89 -13.21 4.14
N GLU A 49 -1.42 -14.40 3.73
CA GLU A 49 -0.07 -14.89 4.04
C GLU A 49 1.01 -14.00 3.42
N GLN A 50 0.83 -13.60 2.15
CA GLN A 50 1.75 -12.68 1.47
C GLN A 50 1.75 -11.30 2.14
N ALA A 51 0.58 -10.79 2.55
CA ALA A 51 0.47 -9.52 3.24
C ALA A 51 1.18 -9.55 4.61
N ILE A 52 1.09 -10.65 5.35
CA ILE A 52 1.84 -10.86 6.59
C ILE A 52 3.35 -10.76 6.34
N GLU A 53 3.87 -11.41 5.30
CA GLU A 53 5.30 -11.34 4.96
C GLU A 53 5.73 -9.92 4.52
N ILE A 54 4.90 -9.23 3.74
CA ILE A 54 5.15 -7.82 3.37
C ILE A 54 5.21 -6.93 4.62
N ILE A 55 4.27 -7.10 5.55
CA ILE A 55 4.22 -6.33 6.79
C ILE A 55 5.46 -6.59 7.65
N LYS A 56 5.91 -7.85 7.78
CA LYS A 56 7.17 -8.19 8.47
C LYS A 56 8.38 -7.46 7.86
N GLY A 57 8.37 -7.20 6.56
CA GLY A 57 9.43 -6.44 5.89
C GLY A 57 9.42 -4.93 6.17
N VAL A 58 8.33 -4.38 6.71
CA VAL A 58 8.19 -2.94 6.99
C VAL A 58 7.96 -2.61 8.46
N VAL A 59 7.63 -3.60 9.30
CA VAL A 59 7.23 -3.42 10.71
C VAL A 59 8.27 -2.66 11.53
N ASP A 60 9.55 -2.92 11.33
CA ASP A 60 10.65 -2.28 12.07
C ASP A 60 10.61 -0.74 11.96
N ARG A 61 10.17 -0.22 10.81
CA ARG A 61 10.02 1.22 10.58
C ARG A 61 8.88 1.80 11.42
N TYR A 62 7.75 1.10 11.52
CA TYR A 62 6.60 1.52 12.32
C TYR A 62 6.89 1.39 13.81
N GLU A 63 7.58 0.33 14.22
CA GLU A 63 8.05 0.16 15.59
C GLU A 63 8.99 1.28 16.03
N ALA A 64 9.95 1.65 15.18
CA ALA A 64 10.86 2.76 15.46
C ALA A 64 10.12 4.11 15.55
N PHE A 65 9.17 4.36 14.65
CA PHE A 65 8.38 5.59 14.65
C PHE A 65 7.48 5.72 15.90
N HIS A 66 6.77 4.65 16.25
CA HIS A 66 5.89 4.62 17.41
C HIS A 66 6.60 4.33 18.73
N GLN A 67 7.85 3.88 18.70
CA GLN A 67 8.63 3.44 19.86
C GLN A 67 7.92 2.30 20.64
N ILE A 68 7.35 1.36 19.88
CA ILE A 68 6.71 0.16 20.44
C ILE A 68 7.22 -1.11 19.75
N ARG A 69 6.76 -2.27 20.22
CA ARG A 69 6.92 -3.55 19.54
C ARG A 69 5.56 -4.15 19.23
N TYR A 70 5.35 -4.58 17.98
CA TYR A 70 4.15 -5.32 17.62
C TYR A 70 4.39 -6.81 17.85
N THR A 71 3.44 -7.48 18.48
CA THR A 71 3.51 -8.95 18.58
C THR A 71 3.20 -9.57 17.23
N LYS A 72 3.71 -10.77 16.97
CA LYS A 72 3.36 -11.55 15.78
C LYS A 72 1.84 -11.70 15.60
N SER A 73 1.13 -11.94 16.70
CA SER A 73 -0.34 -12.03 16.72
C SER A 73 -1.03 -10.72 16.36
N ALA A 74 -0.44 -9.57 16.68
CA ALA A 74 -0.98 -8.27 16.29
C ALA A 74 -0.85 -8.05 14.77
N LEU A 75 0.27 -8.48 14.16
CA LEU A 75 0.45 -8.40 12.71
C LEU A 75 -0.57 -9.28 11.97
N GLU A 76 -0.73 -10.53 12.42
CA GLU A 76 -1.73 -11.46 11.88
C GLU A 76 -3.15 -10.90 12.04
N ALA A 77 -3.49 -10.38 13.23
CA ALA A 77 -4.79 -9.78 13.49
C ALA A 77 -5.03 -8.56 12.58
N ALA A 78 -4.05 -7.67 12.39
CA ALA A 78 -4.22 -6.52 11.52
C ALA A 78 -4.55 -6.94 10.08
N VAL A 79 -3.91 -7.98 9.55
CA VAL A 79 -4.22 -8.53 8.22
C VAL A 79 -5.61 -9.15 8.19
N PHE A 80 -5.90 -10.11 9.05
CA PHE A 80 -7.17 -10.84 8.99
C PHE A 80 -8.38 -9.95 9.26
N GLN A 81 -8.27 -9.05 10.25
CA GLN A 81 -9.38 -8.17 10.64
C GLN A 81 -9.60 -7.08 9.59
N SER A 82 -8.54 -6.44 9.08
CA SER A 82 -8.70 -5.47 7.99
C SER A 82 -9.23 -6.15 6.73
N ASN A 83 -8.82 -7.38 6.44
CA ASN A 83 -9.31 -8.10 5.28
C ASN A 83 -10.80 -8.42 5.37
N ARG A 84 -11.26 -8.87 6.53
CA ARG A 84 -12.64 -9.26 6.77
C ARG A 84 -13.60 -8.08 6.92
N TYR A 85 -13.17 -7.00 7.57
CA TYR A 85 -14.06 -5.92 8.01
C TYR A 85 -13.89 -4.60 7.24
N ILE A 86 -12.86 -4.46 6.41
CA ILE A 86 -12.63 -3.28 5.55
C ILE A 86 -12.62 -3.74 4.07
N PRO A 87 -13.80 -3.95 3.46
CA PRO A 87 -13.92 -4.58 2.14
C PRO A 87 -13.64 -3.64 0.96
N ASP A 88 -13.65 -2.33 1.17
CA ASP A 88 -13.47 -1.27 0.15
C ASP A 88 -12.00 -0.92 -0.10
N ARG A 89 -11.08 -1.53 0.66
CA ARG A 89 -9.63 -1.37 0.53
C ARG A 89 -8.93 -2.70 0.31
N PHE A 90 -7.73 -2.63 -0.24
CA PHE A 90 -6.92 -3.79 -0.60
C PHE A 90 -5.77 -3.99 0.39
N LEU A 91 -5.41 -5.26 0.61
CA LEU A 91 -4.13 -5.58 1.26
C LEU A 91 -2.96 -5.13 0.35
N PRO A 92 -1.76 -4.86 0.90
CA PRO A 92 -1.42 -4.83 2.33
C PRO A 92 -1.75 -3.48 3.01
N ASP A 93 -2.08 -2.47 2.22
CA ASP A 93 -2.26 -1.07 2.62
C ASP A 93 -3.21 -0.91 3.81
N LYS A 94 -4.42 -1.49 3.74
CA LYS A 94 -5.38 -1.41 4.85
C LYS A 94 -4.91 -2.05 6.17
N ALA A 95 -4.04 -3.06 6.11
CA ALA A 95 -3.51 -3.71 7.30
C ALA A 95 -2.38 -2.88 7.93
N ILE A 96 -1.58 -2.23 7.10
CA ILE A 96 -0.55 -1.28 7.53
C ILE A 96 -1.20 -0.10 8.26
N ASP A 97 -2.27 0.47 7.70
CA ASP A 97 -3.00 1.56 8.36
C ASP A 97 -3.55 1.15 9.73
N VAL A 98 -4.10 -0.06 9.86
CA VAL A 98 -4.57 -0.58 11.15
C VAL A 98 -3.41 -0.69 12.16
N LEU A 99 -2.23 -1.12 11.73
CA LEU A 99 -1.05 -1.18 12.58
C LEU A 99 -0.53 0.21 12.96
N ASP A 100 -0.58 1.16 12.02
CA ASP A 100 -0.13 2.54 12.24
C ASP A 100 -0.97 3.20 13.33
N GLU A 101 -2.31 3.17 13.18
CA GLU A 101 -3.26 3.70 14.15
C GLU A 101 -3.16 2.99 15.52
N ALA A 102 -3.01 1.66 15.51
CA ALA A 102 -2.80 0.90 16.74
C ALA A 102 -1.49 1.28 17.45
N GLY A 103 -0.43 1.54 16.70
CA GLY A 103 0.87 1.97 17.21
C GLY A 103 0.82 3.37 17.82
N ALA A 104 0.23 4.32 17.11
CA ALA A 104 0.00 5.67 17.60
C ALA A 104 -0.82 5.64 18.92
N ARG A 105 -1.89 4.85 18.96
CA ARG A 105 -2.72 4.70 20.16
C ARG A 105 -1.96 4.06 21.34
N ALA A 106 -1.15 3.04 21.07
CA ALA A 106 -0.34 2.39 22.10
C ALA A 106 0.70 3.36 22.69
N LYS A 107 1.36 4.16 21.85
CA LYS A 107 2.31 5.20 22.27
C LYS A 107 1.65 6.24 23.18
N LEU A 108 0.52 6.81 22.74
CA LEU A 108 -0.21 7.81 23.51
C LEU A 108 -0.68 7.26 24.86
N ARG A 109 -1.14 6.00 24.88
CA ARG A 109 -1.53 5.33 26.12
C ARG A 109 -0.34 5.19 27.07
N TYR A 110 0.82 4.75 26.57
CA TYR A 110 2.03 4.62 27.39
C TYR A 110 2.45 5.95 28.03
N GLN A 111 2.45 7.03 27.25
CA GLN A 111 2.81 8.38 27.74
C GLN A 111 1.84 8.88 28.81
N HIS A 112 0.55 8.59 28.66
CA HIS A 112 -0.45 8.97 29.65
C HIS A 112 -0.30 8.18 30.95
N GLU A 113 0.06 6.90 30.87
CA GLU A 113 0.30 6.04 32.04
C GLU A 113 1.67 6.33 32.71
N ASN A 114 2.64 6.89 31.98
CA ASN A 114 4.01 7.17 32.46
C ASN A 114 4.44 8.62 32.17
N PRO A 115 3.77 9.64 32.75
CA PRO A 115 3.97 11.04 32.39
C PRO A 115 5.37 11.60 32.74
N SER A 116 6.12 10.90 33.60
CA SER A 116 7.48 11.29 34.00
C SER A 116 8.58 10.72 33.12
N GLU A 117 8.29 9.77 32.23
CA GLU A 117 9.28 9.19 31.33
C GLU A 117 9.29 9.92 29.98
N PRO A 118 10.48 10.33 29.48
CA PRO A 118 10.57 10.91 28.15
C PRO A 118 10.27 9.85 27.08
N SER A 119 9.66 10.29 25.98
CA SER A 119 9.34 9.46 24.81
C SER A 119 10.56 8.97 24.08
#